data_AF-A0A814G811-F1
#
_entry.id   AF-A0A814G811-F1
#
_cell.length_a   1.000
_cell.length_b   1.000
_cell.length_c   1.000
_cell.angle_alpha   90.00
_cell.angle_beta   90.00
_cell.angle_gamma   90.00
#
_symmetry.space_group_name_H-M   'P 1'
#
loop_
_entity.id
_entity.type
_entity.pdbx_description
1 polymer ?
#
loop_
_entity_poly.entity_id
_entity_poly.type
_entity_poly.pdbx_seq_one_letter_code
_entity_poly.pdbx_strand_id
1 'polypeptide(L)'
;MGTLAGHLLPGTFFIMFSLWWSFITALRHIQSNNYSSRKNPKTTYRSTGTMPCICLPGRLKRAPVESYVKLLFGLIGIIGEFVTAFHFNHKMSNGIGKDDISVFGCENNSHSHNHKREMDHQEHLDEKEIVKSVYFDPNNAQHITMYSAFVLQSVVEILLYYRFNLPKRLDYFFGLIAFGMEAFLFGFHLHSRAPMDIHLHVLLVYAILGCCISVCLEIYNPNEIIYTYGRILFTMLQGTWFWQAGFVLYPPVDSEWMKWNRCDHNQIMTITMLFCWHILLILIGLLLEFYLIRRYYLSSREVSDRLNEIIEIDDEMWNRLNEKSENEDGDKRFLMLNSEDEDIFLNDNA
;
A
#
# COMPACT_ATOMS: atom_id res chain seq x y z
N MET A 1 14.75 3.70 2.30
CA MET A 1 14.33 3.08 3.57
C MET A 1 15.34 2.03 4.01
N GLY A 2 16.47 2.48 4.53
CA GLY A 2 17.49 1.61 5.14
C GLY A 2 17.41 1.60 6.67
N THR A 3 16.22 1.75 7.27
CA THR A 3 16.05 1.89 8.72
C THR A 3 14.88 1.07 9.25
N LEU A 4 14.94 0.75 10.55
CA LEU A 4 13.84 0.10 11.29
C LEU A 4 12.55 0.91 11.19
N ALA A 5 12.62 2.23 11.41
CA ALA A 5 11.47 3.12 11.35
C ALA A 5 10.83 3.15 9.95
N GLY A 6 11.65 3.09 8.89
CA GLY A 6 11.19 3.01 7.51
C GLY A 6 10.37 1.74 7.21
N HIS A 7 10.55 0.66 7.98
CA HIS A 7 9.74 -0.55 7.85
C HIS A 7 8.53 -0.55 8.78
N LEU A 8 8.71 -0.16 10.04
CA LEU A 8 7.63 -0.18 11.04
C LEU A 8 6.51 0.79 10.69
N LEU A 9 6.84 2.00 10.22
CA LEU A 9 5.86 3.04 9.93
C LEU A 9 4.84 2.61 8.84
N PRO A 10 5.24 2.23 7.61
CA PRO A 10 4.29 1.72 6.62
C PRO A 10 3.59 0.45 7.11
N GLY A 11 4.30 -0.43 7.82
CA GLY A 11 3.72 -1.65 8.37
C GLY A 11 2.56 -1.39 9.34
N THR A 12 2.68 -0.37 10.20
CA THR A 12 1.62 0.03 11.12
C THR A 12 0.39 0.57 10.38
N PHE A 13 0.56 1.37 9.33
CA PHE A 13 -0.58 1.86 8.53
C PHE A 13 -1.33 0.71 7.88
N PHE A 14 -0.62 -0.26 7.28
CA PHE A 14 -1.24 -1.43 6.68
C PHE A 14 -2.01 -2.28 7.71
N ILE A 15 -1.47 -2.50 8.91
CA ILE A 15 -2.15 -3.22 9.99
C ILE A 15 -3.39 -2.45 10.45
N MET A 16 -3.27 -1.15 10.72
CA MET A 16 -4.38 -0.33 11.18
C MET A 16 -5.53 -0.28 10.18
N PHE A 17 -5.24 -0.04 8.89
CA PHE A 17 -6.27 0.01 7.86
C PHE A 17 -6.91 -1.36 7.63
N SER A 18 -6.14 -2.45 7.61
CA SER A 18 -6.72 -3.79 7.43
C SER A 18 -7.58 -4.24 8.60
N LEU A 19 -7.22 -3.93 9.85
CA LEU A 19 -8.06 -4.16 11.03
C LEU A 19 -9.35 -3.32 10.99
N TRP A 20 -9.24 -2.07 10.52
CA TRP A 20 -10.41 -1.24 10.33
C TRP A 20 -11.35 -1.83 9.26
N TRP A 21 -10.80 -2.19 8.11
CA TRP A 21 -11.58 -2.77 7.01
C TRP A 21 -12.20 -4.12 7.37
N SER A 22 -11.52 -4.99 8.12
CA SER A 22 -12.07 -6.28 8.57
C SER A 22 -13.31 -6.09 9.42
N PHE A 23 -13.25 -5.17 10.39
CA PHE A 23 -14.36 -4.89 11.29
C PHE A 23 -15.60 -4.37 10.53
N ILE A 24 -15.42 -3.37 9.66
CA ILE A 24 -16.51 -2.79 8.85
C ILE A 24 -17.12 -3.84 7.93
N THR A 25 -16.27 -4.59 7.23
CA THR A 25 -16.69 -5.61 6.26
C THR A 25 -17.51 -6.72 6.94
N ALA A 26 -17.06 -7.18 8.11
CA ALA A 26 -17.78 -8.16 8.91
C ALA A 26 -19.18 -7.66 9.29
N LEU A 27 -19.27 -6.44 9.83
CA LEU A 27 -20.55 -5.88 10.26
C LEU A 27 -21.52 -5.68 9.09
N ARG A 28 -21.07 -5.11 7.96
CA ARG A 28 -21.91 -4.93 6.77
C ARG A 28 -22.46 -6.25 6.25
N HIS A 29 -21.64 -7.30 6.22
CA HIS A 29 -22.09 -8.62 5.79
C HIS A 29 -23.07 -9.27 6.77
N ILE A 30 -22.83 -9.13 8.07
CA ILE A 30 -23.75 -9.64 9.10
C ILE A 30 -25.10 -8.91 8.98
N GLN A 31 -25.09 -7.60 8.79
CA GLN A 31 -26.31 -6.81 8.60
C GLN A 31 -27.04 -7.20 7.31
N SER A 32 -26.35 -7.33 6.17
CA SER A 32 -26.98 -7.72 4.90
C SER A 32 -27.69 -9.06 5.02
N ASN A 33 -27.07 -10.04 5.70
CA ASN A 33 -27.67 -11.35 5.90
C ASN A 33 -28.85 -11.35 6.89
N ASN A 34 -28.81 -10.51 7.93
CA ASN A 34 -29.88 -10.43 8.94
C ASN A 34 -31.07 -9.55 8.49
N TYR A 35 -30.81 -8.47 7.74
CA TYR A 35 -31.84 -7.56 7.22
C TYR A 35 -32.67 -8.23 6.12
N SER A 36 -32.02 -9.04 5.28
CA SER A 36 -32.66 -9.88 4.26
C SER A 36 -33.69 -10.86 4.89
N SER A 37 -33.50 -11.24 6.16
CA SER A 37 -34.43 -12.10 6.90
C SER A 37 -35.66 -11.37 7.48
N ARG A 38 -35.71 -10.03 7.50
CA ARG A 38 -36.76 -9.27 8.23
C ARG A 38 -37.66 -8.37 7.38
N LYS A 39 -37.18 -7.71 6.32
CA LYS A 39 -38.00 -6.69 5.61
C LYS A 39 -37.85 -6.59 4.09
N ASN A 40 -36.77 -7.05 3.45
CA ASN A 40 -36.64 -7.04 1.98
C ASN A 40 -35.51 -7.97 1.49
N PRO A 41 -35.76 -8.97 0.61
CA PRO A 41 -34.78 -9.98 0.20
C PRO A 41 -33.72 -9.50 -0.82
N LYS A 42 -33.45 -8.19 -0.95
CA LYS A 42 -32.61 -7.64 -2.04
C LYS A 42 -31.34 -6.90 -1.62
N THR A 43 -31.07 -6.73 -0.32
CA THR A 43 -29.82 -6.07 0.13
C THR A 43 -28.69 -7.10 0.25
N THR A 44 -28.00 -7.37 -0.85
CA THR A 44 -26.75 -8.16 -0.85
C THR A 44 -25.58 -7.28 -0.38
N TYR A 45 -24.63 -7.86 0.35
CA TYR A 45 -23.34 -7.21 0.62
C TYR A 45 -22.76 -6.64 -0.67
N ARG A 46 -22.14 -5.45 -0.59
CA ARG A 46 -21.42 -4.84 -1.71
C ARG A 46 -20.12 -4.25 -1.22
N SER A 47 -19.04 -4.59 -1.90
CA SER A 47 -17.70 -4.12 -1.60
C SER A 47 -17.53 -2.63 -1.92
N THR A 48 -16.64 -1.97 -1.18
CA THR A 48 -16.33 -0.54 -1.35
C THR A 48 -14.83 -0.29 -1.17
N GLY A 49 -14.25 0.58 -2.00
CA GLY A 49 -12.81 0.88 -1.99
C GLY A 49 -12.38 1.60 -0.72
N THR A 50 -13.17 2.57 -0.27
CA THR A 50 -12.97 3.32 0.98
C THR A 50 -14.04 2.99 2.00
N MET A 51 -13.65 2.87 3.28
CA MET A 51 -14.58 2.62 4.39
C MET A 51 -14.75 3.90 5.23
N PRO A 52 -15.96 4.25 5.68
CA PRO A 52 -16.16 5.41 6.56
C PRO A 52 -15.45 5.20 7.92
N CYS A 53 -15.01 6.27 8.60
CA CYS A 53 -14.60 6.15 10.02
C CYS A 53 -15.79 6.33 10.94
N ILE A 54 -16.28 5.24 11.52
CA ILE A 54 -17.33 5.24 12.56
C ILE A 54 -16.84 5.95 13.83
N CYS A 55 -15.53 5.98 14.03
CA CYS A 55 -14.85 6.51 15.21
C CYS A 55 -15.02 8.02 15.43
N LEU A 56 -15.37 8.79 14.39
CA LEU A 56 -15.36 10.25 14.44
C LEU A 56 -16.78 10.83 14.61
N PRO A 57 -16.94 11.90 15.41
CA PRO A 57 -18.24 12.53 15.62
C PRO A 57 -18.70 13.41 14.44
N GLY A 58 -20.01 13.51 14.25
CA GLY A 58 -20.65 14.52 13.40
C GLY A 58 -20.37 14.37 11.90
N ARG A 59 -20.01 15.48 11.23
CA ARG A 59 -19.75 15.50 9.77
C ARG A 59 -18.47 14.74 9.38
N LEU A 60 -17.52 14.55 10.31
CA LEU A 60 -16.28 13.79 10.05
C LEU A 60 -16.54 12.28 9.90
N LYS A 61 -17.61 11.74 10.50
CA LYS A 61 -18.06 10.35 10.27
C LYS A 61 -18.30 10.06 8.78
N ARG A 62 -18.66 11.11 8.03
CA ARG A 62 -19.04 11.05 6.61
C ARG A 62 -17.88 11.32 5.68
N ALA A 63 -16.72 11.73 6.17
CA ALA A 63 -15.62 12.18 5.34
C ALA A 63 -14.71 10.98 4.95
N PRO A 64 -14.01 11.02 3.80
CA PRO A 64 -13.05 10.00 3.40
C PRO A 64 -11.77 10.13 4.22
N VAL A 65 -11.88 9.85 5.52
CA VAL A 65 -10.81 10.05 6.53
C VAL A 65 -9.57 9.24 6.15
N GLU A 66 -9.77 8.01 5.66
CA GLU A 66 -8.70 7.17 5.15
C GLU A 66 -7.90 7.87 4.05
N SER A 67 -8.58 8.44 3.05
CA SER A 67 -7.96 9.18 1.94
C SER A 67 -7.26 10.45 2.40
N TYR A 68 -7.81 11.17 3.39
CA TYR A 68 -7.12 12.33 3.97
C TYR A 68 -5.86 11.94 4.73
N VAL A 69 -5.91 10.85 5.50
CA VAL A 69 -4.74 10.33 6.22
C VAL A 69 -3.67 9.89 5.23
N LYS A 70 -4.02 9.10 4.21
CA LYS A 70 -3.10 8.69 3.15
C LYS A 70 -2.47 9.89 2.43
N LEU A 71 -3.28 10.89 2.05
CA LEU A 71 -2.81 12.11 1.41
C LEU A 71 -1.81 12.86 2.29
N LEU A 72 -2.15 13.10 3.56
CA LEU A 72 -1.31 13.83 4.50
C LEU A 72 0.04 13.12 4.71
N PHE A 73 0.02 11.83 5.03
CA PHE A 73 1.25 11.07 5.29
C PHE A 73 2.07 10.84 4.02
N GLY A 74 1.43 10.67 2.87
CA GLY A 74 2.11 10.60 1.58
C GLY A 74 2.87 11.89 1.25
N LEU A 75 2.25 13.06 1.49
CA LEU A 75 2.91 14.35 1.31
C LEU A 75 4.08 14.55 2.29
N ILE A 76 3.90 14.19 3.56
CA ILE A 76 4.98 14.22 4.56
C ILE A 76 6.14 13.30 4.12
N GLY A 77 5.83 12.10 3.61
CA GLY A 77 6.80 11.16 3.07
C GLY A 77 7.59 11.74 1.90
N ILE A 78 6.91 12.34 0.93
CA ILE A 78 7.55 13.01 -0.22
C ILE A 78 8.49 14.11 0.24
N ILE A 79 8.04 14.97 1.16
CA ILE A 79 8.87 16.07 1.69
C ILE A 79 10.09 15.50 2.44
N GLY A 80 9.89 14.48 3.29
CA GLY A 80 10.96 13.85 4.05
C GLY A 80 12.02 13.20 3.16
N GLU A 81 11.60 12.43 2.15
CA GLU A 81 12.52 11.81 1.19
C GLU A 81 13.22 12.86 0.32
N PHE A 82 12.53 13.93 -0.09
CA PHE A 82 13.12 15.02 -0.88
C PHE A 82 14.20 15.78 -0.10
N VAL A 83 13.92 16.13 1.17
CA VAL A 83 14.88 16.83 2.04
C VAL A 83 16.11 15.96 2.29
N THR A 84 15.92 14.65 2.46
CA THR A 84 17.02 13.71 2.73
C THR A 84 17.75 13.22 1.48
N ALA A 85 17.23 13.49 0.27
CA ALA A 85 17.82 13.01 -0.98
C ALA A 85 19.10 13.73 -1.41
N PHE A 86 19.34 14.96 -0.92
CA PHE A 86 20.47 15.78 -1.34
C PHE A 86 21.72 15.48 -0.49
N HIS A 87 22.73 14.89 -1.12
CA HIS A 87 24.04 14.68 -0.52
C HIS A 87 25.11 15.54 -1.20
N PHE A 88 25.98 16.14 -0.39
CA PHE A 88 27.14 16.89 -0.85
C PHE A 88 28.35 15.96 -0.89
N ASN A 89 28.80 15.58 -2.09
CA ASN A 89 30.04 14.83 -2.25
C ASN A 89 31.20 15.79 -2.49
N HIS A 90 32.25 15.66 -1.67
CA HIS A 90 33.57 16.20 -1.96
C HIS A 90 34.33 15.16 -2.77
N LYS A 91 34.25 15.20 -4.10
CA LYS A 91 35.16 14.42 -4.94
C LYS A 91 36.50 15.16 -5.02
N MET A 92 37.56 14.55 -4.51
CA MET A 92 38.91 14.89 -4.96
C MET A 92 39.03 14.39 -6.40
N SER A 93 39.38 15.27 -7.34
CA SER A 93 39.74 14.87 -8.70
C SER A 93 41.02 14.04 -8.64
N ASN A 94 40.88 12.72 -8.53
CA ASN A 94 41.99 11.81 -8.80
C ASN A 94 41.86 11.38 -10.26
N GLY A 95 42.93 11.63 -11.03
CA GLY A 95 43.03 11.19 -12.42
C GLY A 95 42.71 9.71 -12.57
N ILE A 96 42.10 9.37 -13.70
CA ILE A 96 41.56 8.06 -14.07
C ILE A 96 42.60 6.95 -13.79
N GLY A 97 42.46 6.27 -12.65
CA GLY A 97 43.22 5.10 -12.23
C GLY A 97 42.31 3.88 -12.23
N LYS A 98 42.68 2.85 -12.99
CA LYS A 98 41.93 1.62 -13.26
C LYS A 98 41.88 0.68 -12.03
N ASP A 99 41.18 0.99 -10.95
CA ASP A 99 41.06 0.03 -9.82
C ASP A 99 39.66 -0.18 -9.23
N ASP A 100 38.61 0.48 -9.72
CA ASP A 100 37.25 0.30 -9.19
C ASP A 100 36.48 -0.87 -9.85
N ILE A 101 37.04 -2.07 -9.78
CA ILE A 101 36.29 -3.32 -9.94
C ILE A 101 36.75 -4.30 -8.86
N SER A 102 36.14 -4.23 -7.67
CA SER A 102 35.89 -5.43 -6.86
C SER A 102 34.75 -5.18 -5.84
N VAL A 103 33.61 -5.86 -6.06
CA VAL A 103 33.15 -7.07 -5.36
C VAL A 103 32.35 -6.73 -4.08
N PHE A 104 31.06 -6.45 -4.27
CA PHE A 104 30.04 -6.69 -3.25
C PHE A 104 29.44 -8.08 -3.49
N GLY A 105 29.84 -9.05 -2.69
CA GLY A 105 29.30 -10.41 -2.66
C GLY A 105 29.95 -11.17 -1.52
N CYS A 106 29.17 -11.96 -0.75
CA CYS A 106 29.64 -12.66 0.46
C CYS A 106 31.05 -13.26 0.21
N GLU A 107 32.06 -12.82 0.96
CA GLU A 107 33.44 -13.29 0.78
C GLU A 107 33.54 -14.78 1.07
N ASN A 108 33.99 -15.53 0.07
CA ASN A 108 34.52 -16.88 0.26
C ASN A 108 35.95 -16.75 0.81
N ASN A 109 36.18 -17.29 2.00
CA ASN A 109 37.52 -17.51 2.56
C ASN A 109 38.41 -18.22 1.54
N SER A 110 39.35 -17.50 0.93
CA SER A 110 40.52 -18.11 0.31
C SER A 110 41.76 -17.29 0.65
N HIS A 111 42.72 -17.96 1.26
CA HIS A 111 44.02 -17.44 1.64
C HIS A 111 44.71 -16.76 0.45
N SER A 112 45.12 -15.50 0.62
CA SER A 112 46.02 -14.83 -0.30
C SER A 112 47.27 -14.34 0.44
N HIS A 113 48.42 -14.73 -0.09
CA HIS A 113 49.75 -14.49 0.45
C HIS A 113 50.18 -13.02 0.28
N ASN A 114 50.73 -12.46 1.36
CA ASN A 114 51.43 -11.17 1.38
C ASN A 114 52.63 -11.16 0.42
N HIS A 115 52.71 -10.18 -0.47
CA HIS A 115 53.98 -9.74 -1.06
C HIS A 115 54.15 -8.23 -0.89
N LYS A 116 55.14 -7.88 -0.07
CA LYS A 116 55.59 -6.52 0.24
C LYS A 116 56.46 -6.01 -0.92
N ARG A 117 56.16 -4.84 -1.48
CA ARG A 117 57.09 -4.04 -2.28
C ARG A 117 56.95 -2.56 -1.88
N GLU A 118 57.96 -2.07 -1.19
CA GLU A 118 58.28 -0.65 -1.05
C GLU A 118 58.91 -0.17 -2.37
N MET A 119 58.46 0.97 -2.90
CA MET A 119 59.29 1.89 -3.68
C MET A 119 58.73 3.31 -3.58
N ASP A 120 59.63 4.23 -3.21
CA ASP A 120 59.49 5.68 -3.15
C ASP A 120 59.11 6.30 -4.51
N HIS A 121 58.29 7.36 -4.50
CA HIS A 121 58.60 8.60 -5.22
C HIS A 121 57.62 9.75 -4.96
N GLN A 122 58.23 10.88 -4.60
CA GLN A 122 57.98 12.26 -5.03
C GLN A 122 56.57 12.89 -4.84
N GLU A 123 56.51 13.78 -3.86
CA GLU A 123 55.44 14.72 -3.57
C GLU A 123 55.38 15.82 -4.64
N HIS A 124 54.34 15.80 -5.50
CA HIS A 124 53.95 16.96 -6.33
C HIS A 124 52.61 17.47 -5.80
N LEU A 125 52.63 18.66 -5.20
CA LEU A 125 51.46 19.39 -4.73
C LEU A 125 50.69 19.95 -5.93
N ASP A 126 49.87 19.13 -6.57
CA ASP A 126 48.80 19.63 -7.44
C ASP A 126 47.64 20.11 -6.55
N GLU A 127 47.31 21.38 -6.69
CA GLU A 127 46.19 22.04 -6.02
C GLU A 127 44.87 21.37 -6.46
N LYS A 128 44.40 20.41 -5.66
CA LYS A 128 43.21 19.61 -5.96
C LYS A 128 41.97 20.50 -5.95
N GLU A 129 41.43 20.80 -7.13
CA GLU A 129 40.17 21.50 -7.28
C GLU A 129 39.03 20.67 -6.66
N ILE A 130 38.44 21.17 -5.58
CA ILE A 130 37.31 20.53 -4.89
C ILE A 130 36.05 20.83 -5.71
N VAL A 131 35.69 19.92 -6.62
CA VAL A 131 34.41 19.99 -7.32
C VAL A 131 33.31 19.59 -6.34
N LYS A 132 32.52 20.57 -5.88
CA LYS A 132 31.28 20.31 -5.13
C LYS A 132 30.22 19.81 -6.09
N SER A 133 30.01 18.49 -6.14
CA SER A 133 28.90 17.90 -6.89
C SER A 133 27.74 17.60 -5.93
N VAL A 134 26.56 18.16 -6.22
CA VAL A 134 25.30 17.78 -5.56
C VAL A 134 24.78 16.53 -6.25
N TYR A 135 24.48 15.48 -5.48
CA TYR A 135 23.90 14.24 -6.00
C TYR A 135 22.56 13.97 -5.32
N PHE A 136 21.59 13.46 -6.10
CA PHE A 136 20.26 13.07 -5.65
C PHE A 136 20.19 11.55 -5.51
N ASP A 137 19.91 11.04 -4.30
CA ASP A 137 19.88 9.60 -4.04
C ASP A 137 18.74 8.90 -4.82
N PRO A 138 19.05 7.93 -5.71
CA PRO A 138 18.04 7.18 -6.47
C PRO A 138 17.09 6.38 -5.58
N ASN A 139 17.52 5.95 -4.39
CA ASN A 139 16.67 5.24 -3.46
C ASN A 139 15.55 6.15 -2.94
N ASN A 140 15.88 7.40 -2.61
CA ASN A 140 14.91 8.41 -2.22
C ASN A 140 13.96 8.74 -3.38
N ALA A 141 14.49 8.83 -4.61
CA ALA A 141 13.67 9.02 -5.81
C ALA A 141 12.59 7.94 -5.97
N GLN A 142 12.95 6.68 -5.69
CA GLN A 142 12.02 5.57 -5.77
C GLN A 142 10.93 5.65 -4.69
N HIS A 143 11.24 6.01 -3.43
CA HIS A 143 10.19 6.21 -2.43
C HIS A 143 9.29 7.41 -2.76
N ILE A 144 9.85 8.53 -3.26
CA ILE A 144 9.06 9.68 -3.71
C ILE A 144 8.06 9.24 -4.79
N THR A 145 8.51 8.42 -5.73
CA THR A 145 7.66 7.87 -6.80
C THR A 145 6.54 7.00 -6.24
N MET A 146 6.87 6.10 -5.29
CA MET A 146 5.90 5.27 -4.59
C MET A 146 4.86 6.11 -3.84
N TYR A 147 5.29 7.08 -3.03
CA TYR A 147 4.39 7.98 -2.30
C TYR A 147 3.51 8.81 -3.21
N SER A 148 4.05 9.27 -4.35
CA SER A 148 3.29 10.04 -5.34
C SER A 148 2.12 9.24 -5.91
N ALA A 149 2.28 7.93 -6.11
CA ALA A 149 1.20 7.06 -6.57
C ALA A 149 0.05 6.96 -5.55
N PHE A 150 0.37 6.77 -4.27
CA PHE A 150 -0.62 6.74 -3.19
C PHE A 150 -1.27 8.10 -2.92
N VAL A 151 -0.53 9.20 -3.07
CA VAL A 151 -1.07 10.57 -3.03
C VAL A 151 -2.09 10.77 -4.15
N LEU A 152 -1.75 10.36 -5.38
CA LEU A 152 -2.65 10.47 -6.53
C LEU A 152 -3.93 9.64 -6.34
N GLN A 153 -3.81 8.40 -5.86
CA GLN A 153 -4.96 7.58 -5.47
C GLN A 153 -5.85 8.32 -4.45
N SER A 154 -5.25 8.89 -3.41
CA SER A 154 -5.98 9.58 -2.35
C SER A 154 -6.72 10.81 -2.86
N VAL A 155 -6.12 11.57 -3.78
CA VAL A 155 -6.77 12.70 -4.45
C VAL A 155 -7.98 12.22 -5.25
N VAL A 156 -7.87 11.13 -6.02
CA VAL A 156 -8.99 10.57 -6.78
C VAL A 156 -10.13 10.12 -5.86
N GLU A 157 -9.83 9.43 -4.75
CA GLU A 157 -10.81 9.04 -3.74
C GLU A 157 -11.56 10.27 -3.17
N ILE A 158 -10.83 11.36 -2.87
CA ILE A 158 -11.40 12.61 -2.37
C ILE A 158 -12.25 13.32 -3.45
N LEU A 159 -11.80 13.36 -4.70
CA LEU A 159 -12.56 13.96 -5.80
C LEU A 159 -13.86 13.22 -6.08
N LEU A 160 -13.83 11.88 -6.04
CA LEU A 160 -15.02 11.03 -6.14
C LEU A 160 -15.99 11.32 -4.98
N TYR A 161 -15.48 11.49 -3.77
CA TYR A 161 -16.28 11.88 -2.61
C TYR A 161 -16.97 13.25 -2.80
N TYR A 162 -16.24 14.25 -3.32
CA TYR A 162 -16.77 15.59 -3.59
C TYR A 162 -17.56 15.71 -4.90
N ARG A 163 -17.88 14.59 -5.57
CA ARG A 163 -18.72 14.56 -6.79
C ARG A 163 -18.13 15.29 -7.98
N PHE A 164 -16.81 15.23 -8.16
CA PHE A 164 -16.25 15.61 -9.45
C PHE A 164 -16.75 14.63 -10.53
N ASN A 165 -16.96 15.10 -11.77
CA ASN A 165 -17.48 14.30 -12.89
C ASN A 165 -16.46 13.24 -13.37
N LEU A 166 -16.23 12.20 -12.55
CA LEU A 166 -15.29 11.11 -12.79
C LEU A 166 -16.04 9.78 -12.95
N PRO A 167 -15.52 8.86 -13.78
CA PRO A 167 -16.08 7.51 -13.89
C PRO A 167 -16.18 6.79 -12.54
N LYS A 168 -17.25 6.01 -12.35
CA LYS A 168 -17.39 5.14 -11.18
C LYS A 168 -16.24 4.12 -11.15
N ARG A 169 -15.77 3.76 -9.96
CA ARG A 169 -14.67 2.80 -9.72
C ARG A 169 -13.27 3.29 -10.09
N LEU A 170 -13.09 4.59 -10.33
CA LEU A 170 -11.77 5.15 -10.62
C LEU A 170 -10.82 5.03 -9.40
N ASP A 171 -11.37 5.05 -8.19
CA ASP A 171 -10.68 4.72 -6.94
C ASP A 171 -10.00 3.33 -6.98
N TYR A 172 -10.72 2.31 -7.45
CA TYR A 172 -10.18 0.97 -7.60
C TYR A 172 -9.04 0.90 -8.64
N PHE A 173 -9.19 1.62 -9.76
CA PHE A 173 -8.17 1.65 -10.81
C PHE A 173 -6.87 2.33 -10.34
N PHE A 174 -6.97 3.52 -9.73
CA PHE A 174 -5.80 4.21 -9.19
C PHE A 174 -5.18 3.48 -8.01
N GLY A 175 -5.98 2.77 -7.20
CA GLY A 175 -5.46 1.86 -6.19
C GLY A 175 -4.65 0.70 -6.77
N LEU A 176 -5.11 0.08 -7.86
CA LEU A 176 -4.37 -0.96 -8.56
C LEU A 176 -3.05 -0.43 -9.14
N ILE A 177 -3.05 0.79 -9.69
CA ILE A 177 -1.82 1.46 -10.15
C ILE A 177 -0.86 1.71 -8.98
N ALA A 178 -1.36 2.21 -7.84
CA ALA A 178 -0.52 2.50 -6.68
C ALA A 178 0.18 1.24 -6.15
N PHE A 179 -0.58 0.16 -5.92
CA PHE A 179 0.01 -1.13 -5.54
C PHE A 179 0.89 -1.73 -6.65
N GLY A 180 0.55 -1.53 -7.92
CA GLY A 180 1.38 -1.97 -9.04
C GLY A 180 2.74 -1.26 -9.09
N MET A 181 2.77 0.05 -8.88
CA MET A 181 4.01 0.84 -8.79
C MET A 181 4.84 0.44 -7.58
N GLU A 182 4.20 0.22 -6.44
CA GLU A 182 4.86 -0.33 -5.24
C GLU A 182 5.53 -1.68 -5.53
N ALA A 183 4.80 -2.65 -6.08
CA ALA A 183 5.33 -3.96 -6.43
C ALA A 183 6.49 -3.88 -7.43
N PHE A 184 6.36 -3.04 -8.46
CA PHE A 184 7.38 -2.85 -9.48
C PHE A 184 8.67 -2.28 -8.87
N LEU A 185 8.56 -1.21 -8.07
CA LEU A 185 9.73 -0.59 -7.44
C LEU A 185 10.43 -1.54 -6.45
N PHE A 186 9.68 -2.25 -5.61
CA PHE A 186 10.26 -3.26 -4.71
C PHE A 186 10.96 -4.40 -5.47
N GLY A 187 10.42 -4.83 -6.60
CA GLY A 187 11.03 -5.88 -7.43
C GLY A 187 12.40 -5.50 -7.98
N PHE A 188 12.59 -4.23 -8.39
CA PHE A 188 13.82 -3.78 -9.07
C PHE A 188 14.80 -3.00 -8.17
N HIS A 189 14.43 -2.67 -6.93
CA HIS A 189 15.31 -1.97 -5.97
C HIS A 189 16.35 -2.87 -5.28
N LEU A 190 16.25 -4.19 -5.41
CA LEU A 190 16.97 -5.15 -4.56
C LEU A 190 18.31 -5.62 -5.12
N HIS A 191 18.71 -5.14 -6.30
CA HIS A 191 19.99 -5.51 -6.90
C HIS A 191 21.13 -5.16 -5.94
N SER A 192 22.14 -6.03 -5.86
CA SER A 192 23.33 -5.93 -4.99
C SER A 192 23.14 -5.99 -3.46
N ARG A 193 22.03 -6.54 -2.95
CA ARG A 193 21.85 -6.80 -1.50
C ARG A 193 22.13 -8.26 -1.11
N ALA A 194 22.24 -8.53 0.18
CA ALA A 194 22.41 -9.89 0.70
C ALA A 194 21.21 -10.78 0.33
N PRO A 195 21.39 -12.11 0.18
CA PRO A 195 20.32 -13.02 -0.25
C PRO A 195 19.06 -12.96 0.64
N MET A 196 19.23 -12.85 1.96
CA MET A 196 18.11 -12.71 2.89
C MET A 196 17.33 -11.41 2.68
N ASP A 197 18.02 -10.29 2.45
CA ASP A 197 17.40 -8.99 2.21
C ASP A 197 16.53 -9.06 0.95
N ILE A 198 17.05 -9.66 -0.13
CA ILE A 198 16.29 -9.88 -1.37
C ILE A 198 15.05 -10.73 -1.08
N HIS A 199 15.23 -11.86 -0.39
CA HIS A 199 14.16 -12.81 -0.09
C HIS A 199 13.01 -12.19 0.72
N LEU A 200 13.34 -11.41 1.76
CA LEU A 200 12.35 -10.69 2.58
C LEU A 200 11.46 -9.77 1.74
N HIS A 201 12.06 -9.02 0.82
CA HIS A 201 11.33 -8.07 -0.01
C HIS A 201 10.58 -8.77 -1.16
N VAL A 202 11.09 -9.86 -1.73
CA VAL A 202 10.35 -10.66 -2.72
C VAL A 202 9.08 -11.27 -2.11
N LEU A 203 9.13 -11.73 -0.86
CA LEU A 203 7.94 -12.19 -0.14
C LEU A 203 6.91 -11.07 0.06
N LEU A 204 7.36 -9.83 0.31
CA LEU A 204 6.50 -8.66 0.34
C LEU A 204 5.84 -8.40 -1.03
N VAL A 205 6.58 -8.52 -2.12
CA VAL A 205 6.04 -8.41 -3.49
C VAL A 205 4.92 -9.43 -3.73
N TYR A 206 5.06 -10.68 -3.27
CA TYR A 206 3.96 -11.66 -3.36
C TYR A 206 2.72 -11.24 -2.58
N ALA A 207 2.87 -10.65 -1.40
CA ALA A 207 1.74 -10.11 -0.65
C ALA A 207 1.04 -8.96 -1.41
N ILE A 208 1.80 -8.08 -2.07
CA ILE A 208 1.24 -7.00 -2.90
C ILE A 208 0.50 -7.57 -4.12
N LEU A 209 1.07 -8.56 -4.81
CA LEU A 209 0.40 -9.22 -5.94
C LEU A 209 -0.92 -9.89 -5.52
N GLY A 210 -0.95 -10.54 -4.36
CA GLY A 210 -2.19 -11.10 -3.80
C GLY A 210 -3.25 -10.02 -3.52
N CYS A 211 -2.84 -8.84 -3.06
CA CYS A 211 -3.71 -7.69 -2.89
C CYS A 211 -4.30 -7.23 -4.23
N CYS A 212 -3.45 -7.03 -5.25
CA CYS A 212 -3.88 -6.65 -6.60
C CYS A 212 -4.89 -7.65 -7.20
N ILE A 213 -4.63 -8.96 -7.08
CA ILE A 213 -5.54 -10.00 -7.55
C ILE A 213 -6.89 -9.91 -6.82
N SER A 214 -6.87 -9.74 -5.50
CA SER A 214 -8.09 -9.62 -4.70
C SER A 214 -8.91 -8.39 -5.07
N VAL A 215 -8.24 -7.25 -5.33
CA VAL A 215 -8.87 -6.02 -5.83
C VAL A 215 -9.52 -6.25 -7.19
N CYS A 216 -8.83 -6.90 -8.13
CA CYS A 216 -9.40 -7.22 -9.44
C CYS A 216 -10.64 -8.11 -9.33
N LEU A 217 -10.62 -9.11 -8.46
CA LEU A 217 -11.78 -9.98 -8.19
C LEU A 217 -12.94 -9.21 -7.53
N GLU A 218 -12.62 -8.27 -6.64
CA GLU A 218 -13.59 -7.38 -5.99
C GLU A 218 -14.28 -6.45 -7.00
N ILE A 219 -13.55 -5.96 -8.01
CA ILE A 219 -14.13 -5.17 -9.12
C ILE A 219 -15.04 -6.04 -9.99
N TYR A 220 -14.62 -7.28 -10.26
CA TYR A 220 -15.36 -8.23 -11.10
C TYR A 220 -16.68 -8.65 -10.46
N ASN A 221 -16.67 -9.01 -9.18
CA ASN A 221 -17.86 -9.39 -8.44
C ASN A 221 -17.87 -8.75 -7.04
N PRO A 222 -18.40 -7.52 -6.91
CA PRO A 222 -18.40 -6.78 -5.65
C PRO A 222 -19.34 -7.35 -4.59
N ASN A 223 -20.20 -8.31 -4.94
CA ASN A 223 -21.18 -8.86 -4.01
C ASN A 223 -20.61 -9.99 -3.14
N GLU A 224 -19.42 -10.49 -3.49
CA GLU A 224 -18.77 -11.57 -2.77
C GLU A 224 -17.81 -11.02 -1.73
N ILE A 225 -18.10 -11.32 -0.47
CA ILE A 225 -17.30 -10.87 0.68
C ILE A 225 -15.88 -11.44 0.68
N ILE A 226 -15.70 -12.63 0.08
CA ILE A 226 -14.42 -13.36 0.08
C ILE A 226 -13.32 -12.53 -0.59
N TYR A 227 -13.63 -11.79 -1.66
CA TYR A 227 -12.63 -10.96 -2.36
C TYR A 227 -12.19 -9.77 -1.51
N THR A 228 -13.12 -9.14 -0.78
CA THR A 228 -12.77 -8.08 0.18
C THR A 228 -11.92 -8.64 1.32
N TYR A 229 -12.25 -9.81 1.86
CA TYR A 229 -11.41 -10.48 2.86
C TYR A 229 -10.03 -10.89 2.31
N GLY A 230 -9.93 -11.25 1.03
CA GLY A 230 -8.66 -11.46 0.35
C GLY A 230 -7.80 -10.20 0.37
N ARG A 231 -8.36 -9.05 -0.04
CA ARG A 231 -7.66 -7.76 0.02
C ARG A 231 -7.21 -7.41 1.44
N ILE A 232 -8.08 -7.61 2.43
CA ILE A 232 -7.77 -7.39 3.85
C ILE A 232 -6.62 -8.28 4.31
N LEU A 233 -6.68 -9.59 4.02
CA LEU A 233 -5.65 -10.57 4.36
C LEU A 233 -4.29 -10.14 3.81
N PHE A 234 -4.21 -9.83 2.51
CA PHE A 234 -2.95 -9.46 1.88
C PHE A 234 -2.44 -8.09 2.33
N THR A 235 -3.32 -7.14 2.64
CA THR A 235 -2.92 -5.85 3.24
C THR A 235 -2.37 -6.03 4.65
N MET A 236 -3.03 -6.84 5.49
CA MET A 236 -2.53 -7.20 6.82
C MET A 236 -1.19 -7.95 6.74
N LEU A 237 -1.05 -8.85 5.76
CA LEU A 237 0.18 -9.58 5.51
C LEU A 237 1.32 -8.63 5.16
N GLN A 238 1.11 -7.66 4.26
CA GLN A 238 2.11 -6.61 4.01
C GLN A 238 2.52 -5.92 5.30
N GLY A 239 1.55 -5.49 6.11
CA GLY A 239 1.82 -4.75 7.34
C GLY A 239 2.63 -5.52 8.39
N THR A 240 2.20 -6.74 8.70
CA THR A 240 2.92 -7.62 9.65
C THR A 240 4.28 -8.05 9.09
N TRP A 241 4.39 -8.21 7.76
CA TRP A 241 5.65 -8.57 7.13
C TRP A 241 6.66 -7.42 7.09
N PHE A 242 6.20 -6.19 6.90
CA PHE A 242 7.03 -4.99 7.09
C PHE A 242 7.65 -4.96 8.49
N TRP A 243 6.86 -5.28 9.52
CA TRP A 243 7.39 -5.40 10.89
C TRP A 243 8.42 -6.51 11.01
N GLN A 244 8.10 -7.71 10.52
CA GLN A 244 9.02 -8.85 10.56
C GLN A 244 10.34 -8.54 9.83
N ALA A 245 10.28 -8.01 8.61
CA ALA A 245 11.45 -7.61 7.83
C ALA A 245 12.24 -6.50 8.53
N GLY A 246 11.57 -5.51 9.13
CA GLY A 246 12.19 -4.46 9.93
C GLY A 246 13.01 -5.02 11.08
N PHE A 247 12.46 -5.96 11.87
CA PHE A 247 13.20 -6.57 12.98
C PHE A 247 14.32 -7.52 12.55
N VAL A 248 14.16 -8.22 11.43
CA VAL A 248 15.20 -9.10 10.88
C VAL A 248 16.39 -8.29 10.37
N LEU A 249 16.14 -7.18 9.66
CA LEU A 249 17.19 -6.33 9.08
C LEU A 249 17.79 -5.35 10.09
N TYR A 250 17.01 -4.91 11.07
CA TYR A 250 17.37 -3.89 12.06
C TYR A 250 16.96 -4.35 13.46
N PRO A 251 17.69 -5.31 14.06
CA PRO A 251 17.38 -5.78 15.40
C PRO A 251 17.45 -4.60 16.40
N PRO A 252 16.44 -4.43 17.28
CA PRO A 252 16.36 -3.31 18.23
C PRO A 252 17.35 -3.45 19.40
N VAL A 253 17.91 -4.65 19.59
CA VAL A 253 18.84 -4.98 20.67
C VAL A 253 20.03 -5.73 20.07
N ASP A 254 21.25 -5.38 20.48
CA ASP A 254 22.51 -5.96 19.97
C ASP A 254 22.79 -7.40 20.42
N SER A 255 21.77 -8.14 20.86
CA SER A 255 21.92 -9.50 21.35
C SER A 255 22.16 -10.50 20.22
N GLU A 256 23.12 -11.42 20.42
CA GLU A 256 23.51 -12.43 19.41
C GLU A 256 22.35 -13.30 18.91
N TRP A 257 21.37 -13.63 19.76
CA TRP A 257 20.23 -14.45 19.36
C TRP A 257 19.25 -13.75 18.41
N MET A 258 19.34 -12.41 18.26
CA MET A 258 18.50 -11.62 17.37
C MET A 258 19.21 -11.22 16.08
N LYS A 259 20.52 -11.51 15.96
CA LYS A 259 21.30 -11.26 14.76
C LYS A 259 21.10 -12.40 13.76
N TRP A 260 20.68 -12.04 12.56
CA TRP A 260 20.47 -12.99 11.47
C TRP A 260 21.71 -13.07 10.57
N ASN A 261 22.10 -14.28 10.19
CA ASN A 261 23.09 -14.49 9.16
C ASN A 261 22.43 -14.39 7.78
N ARG A 262 22.69 -13.29 7.09
CA ARG A 262 22.03 -12.92 5.83
C ARG A 262 22.45 -13.74 4.61
N CYS A 263 23.54 -14.50 4.70
CA CYS A 263 23.98 -15.43 3.65
C CYS A 263 23.65 -16.91 4.00
N ASP A 264 23.10 -17.20 5.19
CA ASP A 264 22.79 -18.57 5.63
C ASP A 264 21.46 -19.06 5.03
N HIS A 265 21.54 -20.10 4.21
CA HIS A 265 20.39 -20.71 3.54
C HIS A 265 19.35 -21.26 4.53
N ASN A 266 19.77 -21.83 5.67
CA ASN A 266 18.83 -22.38 6.64
C ASN A 266 17.98 -21.27 7.29
N GLN A 267 18.59 -20.12 7.52
CA GLN A 267 17.88 -18.95 8.05
C GLN A 267 16.95 -18.34 6.99
N ILE A 268 17.33 -18.33 5.72
CA ILE A 268 16.44 -17.92 4.62
C ILE A 268 15.23 -18.84 4.51
N MET A 269 15.42 -20.16 4.65
CA MET A 269 14.30 -21.12 4.68
C MET A 269 13.39 -20.87 5.90
N THR A 270 13.98 -20.51 7.05
CA THR A 270 13.23 -20.09 8.24
C THR A 270 12.37 -18.85 7.97
N ILE A 271 12.87 -17.86 7.22
CA ILE A 271 12.09 -16.69 6.80
C ILE A 271 10.86 -17.10 5.97
N THR A 272 11.00 -18.02 5.01
CA THR A 272 9.85 -18.53 4.24
C THR A 272 8.81 -19.20 5.14
N MET A 273 9.26 -20.00 6.11
CA MET A 273 8.38 -20.66 7.07
C MET A 273 7.62 -19.61 7.92
N LEU A 274 8.31 -18.57 8.41
CA LEU A 274 7.68 -17.47 9.15
C LEU A 274 6.63 -16.74 8.32
N PHE A 275 6.88 -16.51 7.02
CA PHE A 275 5.90 -15.91 6.10
C PHE A 275 4.60 -16.73 6.03
N CYS A 276 4.72 -18.06 5.89
CA CYS A 276 3.57 -18.96 5.90
C CYS A 276 2.79 -18.91 7.23
N TRP A 277 3.51 -18.81 8.37
CA TRP A 277 2.85 -18.65 9.66
C TRP A 277 2.12 -17.32 9.81
N HIS A 278 2.65 -16.22 9.27
CA HIS A 278 1.90 -14.97 9.22
C HIS A 278 0.57 -15.14 8.49
N ILE A 279 0.56 -15.80 7.32
CA ILE A 279 -0.68 -16.08 6.58
C ILE A 279 -1.66 -16.89 7.44
N LEU A 280 -1.20 -17.98 8.05
CA LEU A 280 -2.05 -18.84 8.88
C LEU A 280 -2.63 -18.10 10.10
N LEU A 281 -1.79 -17.34 10.81
CA LEU A 281 -2.20 -16.59 11.99
C LEU A 281 -3.17 -15.46 11.64
N ILE A 282 -2.95 -14.75 10.53
CA ILE A 282 -3.88 -13.71 10.06
C ILE A 282 -5.22 -14.35 9.67
N LEU A 283 -5.21 -15.48 8.95
CA LEU A 283 -6.45 -16.21 8.61
C LEU A 283 -7.24 -16.62 9.85
N ILE A 284 -6.57 -17.22 10.83
CA ILE A 284 -7.20 -17.61 12.11
C ILE A 284 -7.74 -16.36 12.84
N GLY A 285 -6.96 -15.27 12.85
CA GLY A 285 -7.35 -13.99 13.44
C GLY A 285 -8.62 -13.41 12.81
N LEU A 286 -8.67 -13.35 11.48
CA LEU A 286 -9.83 -12.84 10.73
C LEU A 286 -11.08 -13.71 10.94
N LEU A 287 -10.93 -15.04 11.00
CA LEU A 287 -12.04 -15.95 11.29
C LEU A 287 -12.55 -15.78 12.73
N LEU A 288 -11.64 -15.66 13.69
CA LEU A 288 -11.98 -15.42 15.09
C LEU A 288 -12.67 -14.08 15.27
N GLU A 289 -12.14 -13.02 14.65
CA GLU A 289 -12.72 -11.69 14.67
C GLU A 289 -14.15 -11.71 14.11
N PHE A 290 -14.35 -12.29 12.91
CA PHE A 290 -15.68 -12.41 12.31
C PHE A 290 -16.66 -13.16 13.21
N TYR A 291 -16.22 -14.28 13.81
CA TYR A 291 -17.03 -15.04 14.76
C TYR A 291 -17.41 -14.20 15.99
N LEU A 292 -16.46 -13.48 16.58
CA LEU A 292 -16.68 -12.63 17.75
C LEU A 292 -17.64 -11.47 17.44
N ILE A 293 -17.47 -10.79 16.30
CA ILE A 293 -18.36 -9.72 15.84
C ILE A 293 -19.77 -10.27 15.64
N ARG A 294 -19.92 -11.41 14.97
CA ARG A 294 -21.23 -12.06 14.77
C ARG A 294 -21.88 -12.42 16.10
N ARG A 295 -21.13 -13.02 17.02
CA ARG A 295 -21.64 -13.36 18.36
C ARG A 295 -22.08 -12.11 19.12
N TYR A 296 -21.27 -11.06 19.08
CA TYR A 296 -21.56 -9.79 19.75
C TYR A 296 -22.81 -9.12 19.17
N TYR A 297 -22.91 -9.05 17.84
CA TYR A 297 -24.08 -8.51 17.14
C TYR A 297 -25.37 -9.26 17.50
N LEU A 298 -25.31 -10.59 17.60
CA LEU A 298 -26.46 -11.42 17.97
C LEU A 298 -26.73 -11.47 19.49
N SER A 299 -25.87 -10.87 20.32
CA SER A 299 -25.96 -10.97 21.77
C SER A 299 -27.15 -10.22 22.36
N SER A 300 -27.59 -9.12 21.75
CA SER A 300 -28.73 -8.32 22.22
C SER A 300 -29.33 -7.50 21.08
N ARG A 301 -30.65 -7.27 21.13
CA ARG A 301 -31.32 -6.35 20.20
C ARG A 301 -30.75 -4.94 20.29
N GLU A 302 -30.44 -4.46 21.49
CA GLU A 302 -29.86 -3.12 21.68
C GLU A 302 -28.50 -2.99 20.99
N VAL A 303 -27.67 -4.03 21.07
CA VAL A 303 -26.36 -4.06 20.40
C VAL A 303 -26.54 -4.09 18.88
N SER A 304 -27.44 -4.94 18.39
CA SER A 304 -27.80 -4.98 16.97
C SER A 304 -28.28 -3.61 16.49
N ASP A 305 -29.16 -2.93 17.23
CA ASP A 305 -29.72 -1.64 16.83
C ASP A 305 -28.64 -0.54 16.79
N ARG A 306 -27.74 -0.49 17.80
CA ARG A 306 -26.59 0.43 17.81
C ARG A 306 -25.62 0.18 16.64
N LEU A 307 -25.32 -1.08 16.33
CA LEU A 307 -24.45 -1.44 15.21
C LEU A 307 -25.10 -1.17 13.85
N ASN A 308 -26.42 -1.32 13.74
CA ASN A 308 -27.17 -0.97 12.54
C ASN A 308 -27.19 0.55 12.30
N GLU A 309 -27.40 1.37 13.34
CA GLU A 309 -27.33 2.84 13.23
C GLU A 309 -25.96 3.30 12.72
N ILE A 310 -24.91 2.58 13.12
CA ILE A 310 -23.55 2.85 12.70
C ILE A 310 -23.37 2.71 11.18
N ILE A 311 -24.05 1.74 10.55
CA ILE A 311 -23.92 1.39 9.12
C ILE A 311 -25.03 1.98 8.24
N GLU A 312 -26.25 2.19 8.73
CA GLU A 312 -27.30 2.86 7.93
C GLU A 312 -26.86 4.24 7.43
N ILE A 313 -26.02 4.93 8.21
CA ILE A 313 -25.38 6.21 7.83
C ILE A 313 -24.48 6.04 6.57
N ASP A 314 -23.90 4.87 6.38
CA ASP A 314 -23.01 4.54 5.27
C ASP A 314 -23.78 4.04 4.03
N ASP A 315 -24.84 3.24 4.22
CA ASP A 315 -25.73 2.81 3.11
C ASP A 315 -26.54 3.98 2.54
N GLU A 316 -27.08 4.89 3.37
CA GLU A 316 -27.74 6.12 2.89
C GLU A 316 -26.78 6.99 2.08
N MET A 317 -25.51 7.05 2.49
CA MET A 317 -24.49 7.79 1.75
C MET A 317 -24.30 7.14 0.37
N TRP A 318 -24.04 5.84 0.30
CA TRP A 318 -23.85 5.13 -0.97
C TRP A 318 -25.07 5.20 -1.90
N ASN A 319 -26.27 5.10 -1.36
CA ASN A 319 -27.49 5.20 -2.14
C ASN A 319 -27.70 6.62 -2.67
N ARG A 320 -27.49 7.66 -1.86
CA ARG A 320 -27.46 9.07 -2.35
C ARG A 320 -26.33 9.29 -3.37
N LEU A 321 -25.19 8.60 -3.23
CA LEU A 321 -24.10 8.60 -4.21
C LEU A 321 -24.57 8.08 -5.57
N ASN A 322 -25.27 6.95 -5.60
CA ASN A 322 -25.72 6.33 -6.84
C ASN A 322 -26.96 7.01 -7.45
N GLU A 323 -27.99 7.38 -6.68
CA GLU A 323 -29.23 8.01 -7.19
C GLU A 323 -28.95 9.32 -7.93
N LYS A 324 -28.14 10.22 -7.36
CA LYS A 324 -27.85 11.50 -8.01
C LYS A 324 -27.03 11.32 -9.30
N SER A 325 -26.18 10.30 -9.36
CA SER A 325 -25.38 10.00 -10.55
C SER A 325 -26.21 9.41 -11.69
N GLU A 326 -27.20 8.57 -11.39
CA GLU A 326 -28.12 8.04 -12.42
C GLU A 326 -29.00 9.15 -12.98
N ASN A 327 -29.41 10.11 -12.14
CA ASN A 327 -30.17 11.27 -12.59
C ASN A 327 -29.32 12.20 -13.49
N GLU A 328 -28.05 12.47 -13.14
CA GLU A 328 -27.16 13.32 -13.96
C GLU A 328 -26.75 12.64 -15.28
N ASP A 329 -26.56 11.31 -15.30
CA ASP A 329 -26.25 10.56 -16.52
C ASP A 329 -27.50 10.39 -17.42
N GLY A 330 -28.68 10.24 -16.79
CA GLY A 330 -29.98 10.26 -17.46
C GLY A 330 -30.27 11.61 -18.13
N ASP A 331 -30.02 12.72 -17.44
CA ASP A 331 -30.19 14.07 -18.00
C ASP A 331 -29.21 14.34 -19.14
N LYS A 332 -27.94 13.92 -19.03
CA LYS A 332 -26.97 14.05 -20.13
C LYS A 332 -27.35 13.21 -21.34
N ARG A 333 -27.84 11.99 -21.13
CA ARG A 333 -28.31 11.11 -22.22
C ARG A 333 -29.57 11.67 -22.89
N PHE A 334 -30.50 12.24 -22.11
CA PHE A 334 -31.68 12.91 -22.63
C PHE A 334 -31.32 14.14 -23.46
N LEU A 335 -30.36 14.96 -23.00
CA LEU A 335 -29.87 16.12 -23.75
C LEU A 335 -29.17 15.73 -25.06
N MET A 336 -28.37 14.66 -25.05
CA MET A 336 -27.70 14.16 -26.27
C MET A 336 -28.69 13.61 -27.31
N LEU A 337 -29.73 12.91 -26.87
CA LEU A 337 -30.80 12.44 -27.77
C LEU A 337 -31.56 13.61 -28.40
N ASN A 338 -31.88 14.65 -27.62
CA ASN A 338 -32.56 15.84 -28.16
C ASN A 338 -31.67 16.63 -29.14
N SER A 339 -30.34 16.66 -28.94
CA SER A 339 -29.43 17.30 -29.92
C SER A 339 -29.27 16.49 -31.20
N GLU A 340 -29.28 15.16 -31.12
CA GLU A 340 -29.22 14.30 -32.32
C GLU A 340 -30.52 14.41 -33.15
N ASP A 341 -31.68 14.55 -32.50
CA ASP A 341 -32.94 14.80 -33.19
C ASP A 341 -32.99 16.18 -33.85
N GLU A 342 -32.45 17.23 -33.22
CA GLU A 342 -32.37 18.59 -33.82
C GLU A 342 -31.45 18.65 -35.05
N ASP A 343 -30.35 17.89 -35.06
CA ASP A 343 -29.42 17.84 -36.20
C ASP A 343 -29.98 17.06 -37.40
N ILE A 344 -30.94 16.15 -37.18
CA ILE A 344 -31.61 15.42 -38.27
C ILE A 344 -32.64 16.32 -38.98
N PHE A 345 -33.29 17.25 -38.28
CA PHE A 345 -34.27 18.17 -38.91
C PHE A 345 -33.64 19.34 -39.67
N LEU A 346 -32.34 19.61 -39.49
CA LEU A 346 -31.63 20.69 -40.18
C LEU A 346 -31.00 20.26 -41.52
N ASN A 347 -30.97 18.96 -41.84
CA ASN A 347 -30.32 18.46 -43.06
C ASN A 347 -31.29 18.10 -44.20
N ASP A 348 -32.61 18.19 -43.98
CA ASP A 348 -33.65 17.91 -44.98
C ASP A 348 -34.19 19.16 -45.72
N ASN A 349 -33.56 20.33 -45.53
CA ASN A 349 -33.97 21.61 -46.15
C ASN A 349 -32.89 22.29 -47.02
N ALA A 350 -31.97 21.52 -47.64
CA ALA A 350 -30.96 22.06 -48.56
C ALA A 350 -31.14 21.53 -49.99
#